data_AF-A0AAY4BT10-F1
#
_entry.id   AF-A0AAY4BT10-F1
#
_cell.length_a   1.000
_cell.length_b   1.000
_cell.length_c   1.000
_cell.angle_alpha   90.00
_cell.angle_beta   90.00
_cell.angle_gamma   90.00
#
_symmetry.space_group_name_H-M   'P 1'
#
loop_
_entity.id
_entity.type
_entity.pdbx_description
1 polymer ?
#
loop_
_entity_poly.entity_id
_entity_poly.type
_entity_poly.pdbx_seq_one_letter_code
_entity_poly.pdbx_strand_id
1 'polypeptide(L)'
;MDLNAVIDKMETGDQDAALLALQAYNQEKGQCFTFNSDEQDEREHGKLQKRLGELVLGFLERDLQPSCQLACLETIRILSRDKGSLSPFSSRRALQLLGRSAGIAQEEEGGPSPEIPDVDVIVEALKCLCNMVFNSATAQELGAELGLIVGLAERMKQCREPQWSHEVRFFDLRLTFLLTALRVDVRTQLAQELRGVSLLADALEATLGLVWPDTHEVMRPGVAEGEELQPLGRQETERAMEILKILFNVTFDTNHRKVDEEEAAIYRHLGAILRHCLMSTADGEDRTEEFHSHTCNLLGNLPLPCLDVLILPKVQQGSIEYMGVNVDAVNMLLKLMEKRLDRGNKLKETLLPSLNLLTESARIHRETRKFLRMKVLPPLRDVKNRPEVGHSLRNKLVRLMTHIDTDVKNCAAEFLFVLCKESVSRFIKYTGYGNAAGLLAARGLMRGGRDPGHYSEDEDSETEEYREAKPHINPVTGRVEEEQPNPMEGMTEEQKEHEAMKLVNMFDKLSRVQVIQPMKIGPDGKMTQMESSEMACLSQQGPFTQNSSSEDEED
;
A
#
# COMPACT_ATOMS: atom_id res chain seq x y z
N MET A 1 21.35 39.77 -2.75
CA MET A 1 22.66 40.16 -2.18
C MET A 1 23.77 39.58 -3.04
N ASP A 2 24.92 40.24 -3.15
CA ASP A 2 26.08 39.67 -3.85
C ASP A 2 26.69 38.55 -3.00
N LEU A 3 26.75 37.34 -3.56
CA LEU A 3 27.28 36.16 -2.88
C LEU A 3 28.78 36.33 -2.56
N ASN A 4 29.51 37.09 -3.37
CA ASN A 4 30.91 37.44 -3.10
C ASN A 4 31.04 38.27 -1.84
N ALA A 5 30.15 39.25 -1.62
CA ALA A 5 30.19 40.07 -0.42
C ALA A 5 29.93 39.25 0.86
N VAL A 6 29.11 38.20 0.77
CA VAL A 6 28.89 37.25 1.89
C VAL A 6 30.17 36.44 2.14
N ILE A 7 30.77 35.90 1.08
CA ILE A 7 32.01 35.12 1.15
C ILE A 7 33.15 35.96 1.74
N ASP A 8 33.34 37.19 1.26
CA ASP A 8 34.38 38.11 1.75
C ASP A 8 34.24 38.36 3.25
N LYS A 9 32.99 38.52 3.74
CA LYS A 9 32.71 38.69 5.18
C LYS A 9 33.03 37.43 5.97
N MET A 10 32.72 36.24 5.45
CA MET A 10 33.08 34.98 6.09
C MET A 10 34.59 34.74 6.12
N GLU A 11 35.32 35.13 5.07
CA GLU A 11 36.77 34.94 5.00
C GLU A 11 37.54 35.78 6.02
N THR A 12 36.94 36.86 6.56
CA THR A 12 37.52 37.61 7.68
C THR A 12 37.68 36.78 8.96
N GLY A 13 36.91 35.69 9.09
CA GLY A 13 36.94 34.82 10.27
C GLY A 13 36.22 35.39 11.50
N ASP A 14 35.69 36.60 11.43
CA ASP A 14 34.94 37.25 12.50
C ASP A 14 33.50 36.70 12.57
N GLN A 15 33.08 36.24 13.76
CA GLN A 15 31.78 35.59 13.95
C GLN A 15 30.63 36.59 13.79
N ASP A 16 30.78 37.83 14.26
CA ASP A 16 29.72 38.84 14.21
C ASP A 16 29.48 39.33 12.77
N ALA A 17 30.56 39.60 12.03
CA ALA A 17 30.47 39.93 10.61
C ALA A 17 29.89 38.78 9.77
N ALA A 18 30.30 37.54 10.05
CA ALA A 18 29.75 36.36 9.38
C ALA A 18 28.26 36.17 9.69
N LEU A 19 27.85 36.30 10.96
CA LEU A 19 26.46 36.19 11.39
C LEU A 19 25.56 37.17 10.65
N LEU A 20 25.92 38.45 10.61
CA LEU A 20 25.12 39.48 9.92
C LEU A 20 24.98 39.20 8.42
N ALA A 21 26.07 38.77 7.78
CA ALA A 21 26.07 38.44 6.35
C ALA A 21 25.19 37.21 6.07
N LEU A 22 25.31 36.15 6.87
CA LEU A 22 24.54 34.92 6.73
C LEU A 22 23.04 35.14 7.01
N GLN A 23 22.69 35.88 8.06
CA GLN A 23 21.28 36.19 8.36
C GLN A 23 20.60 36.94 7.22
N ALA A 24 21.27 37.95 6.65
CA ALA A 24 20.73 38.70 5.54
C ALA A 24 20.63 37.83 4.27
N TYR A 25 21.56 36.89 4.06
CA TYR A 25 21.46 35.90 2.98
C TYR A 25 20.28 34.94 3.19
N ASN A 26 20.13 34.39 4.40
CA ASN A 26 19.07 33.44 4.77
C ASN A 26 17.69 34.08 4.65
N GLN A 27 17.55 35.35 5.03
CA GLN A 27 16.29 36.09 4.89
C GLN A 27 15.89 36.26 3.42
N GLU A 28 16.84 36.53 2.53
CA GLU A 28 16.57 36.69 1.10
C GLU A 28 16.29 35.34 0.40
N LYS A 29 17.04 34.29 0.75
CA LYS A 29 17.01 32.99 0.06
C LYS A 29 16.21 31.91 0.78
N GLY A 30 15.58 32.21 1.91
CA GLY A 30 14.88 31.24 2.76
C GLY A 30 13.78 30.43 2.05
N GLN A 31 13.12 31.01 1.04
CA GLN A 31 12.06 30.36 0.23
C GLN A 31 12.54 29.95 -1.18
N CYS A 32 13.85 29.97 -1.45
CA CYS A 32 14.40 29.58 -2.74
C CYS A 32 14.52 28.05 -2.83
N PHE A 33 13.88 27.43 -3.83
CA PHE A 33 13.92 25.98 -4.08
C PHE A 33 14.69 25.61 -5.36
N THR A 34 14.93 26.57 -6.25
CA THR A 34 15.70 26.40 -7.49
C THR A 34 16.53 27.65 -7.75
N PHE A 35 17.83 27.48 -7.99
CA PHE A 35 18.74 28.56 -8.36
C PHE A 35 18.83 28.60 -9.90
N ASN A 36 17.79 29.12 -10.56
CA ASN A 36 17.81 29.26 -12.03
C ASN A 36 18.68 30.48 -12.41
N SER A 37 19.73 30.26 -13.20
CA SER A 37 20.48 31.30 -13.92
C SER A 37 20.86 30.81 -15.31
N ASP A 38 21.36 31.67 -16.20
CA ASP A 38 21.84 31.27 -17.53
C ASP A 38 23.05 30.30 -17.41
N GLU A 39 23.28 29.41 -18.39
CA GLU A 39 24.27 28.30 -18.30
C GLU A 39 25.71 28.74 -17.91
N GLN A 40 26.09 29.97 -18.23
CA GLN A 40 27.40 30.54 -17.90
C GLN A 40 27.44 31.10 -16.47
N ASP A 41 26.34 31.74 -16.05
CA ASP A 41 26.14 32.27 -14.71
C ASP A 41 25.94 31.14 -13.70
N GLU A 42 25.34 30.01 -14.10
CA GLU A 42 25.19 28.80 -13.27
C GLU A 42 26.56 28.23 -12.84
N ARG A 43 27.57 28.26 -13.71
CA ARG A 43 28.90 27.71 -13.37
C ARG A 43 29.65 28.58 -12.38
N GLU A 44 29.63 29.90 -12.57
CA GLU A 44 30.28 30.84 -11.65
C GLU A 44 29.51 30.90 -10.33
N HIS A 45 28.19 30.98 -10.37
CA HIS A 45 27.35 30.99 -9.19
C HIS A 45 27.44 29.68 -8.39
N GLY A 46 27.50 28.52 -9.07
CA GLY A 46 27.72 27.22 -8.45
C GLY A 46 29.09 27.10 -7.76
N LYS A 47 30.16 27.68 -8.32
CA LYS A 47 31.47 27.74 -7.65
C LYS A 47 31.42 28.58 -6.38
N LEU A 48 30.76 29.73 -6.41
CA LEU A 48 30.61 30.59 -5.24
C LEU A 48 29.76 29.91 -4.16
N GLN A 49 28.68 29.23 -4.53
CA GLN A 49 27.88 28.45 -3.58
C GLN A 49 28.68 27.32 -2.95
N LYS A 50 29.50 26.61 -3.74
CA LYS A 50 30.41 25.58 -3.24
C LYS A 50 31.40 26.17 -2.24
N ARG A 51 32.00 27.32 -2.57
CA ARG A 51 32.96 28.02 -1.71
C ARG A 51 32.31 28.47 -0.41
N LEU A 52 31.11 29.05 -0.48
CA LEU A 52 30.33 29.41 0.71
C LEU A 52 30.04 28.17 1.56
N GLY A 53 29.65 27.05 0.96
CA GLY A 53 29.42 25.79 1.67
C GLY A 53 30.66 25.27 2.41
N GLU A 54 31.84 25.34 1.79
CA GLU A 54 33.11 24.97 2.44
C GLU A 54 33.43 25.89 3.63
N LEU A 55 33.22 27.20 3.49
CA LEU A 55 33.43 28.17 4.57
C LEU A 55 32.49 27.95 5.74
N VAL A 56 31.20 27.75 5.47
CA VAL A 56 30.19 27.52 6.51
C VAL A 56 30.47 26.21 7.27
N LEU A 57 30.87 25.13 6.56
CA LEU A 57 31.32 23.91 7.22
C LEU A 57 32.56 24.14 8.09
N GLY A 58 33.53 24.93 7.62
CA GLY A 58 34.72 25.27 8.39
C GLY A 58 34.43 26.14 9.62
N PHE A 59 33.35 26.94 9.60
CA PHE A 59 32.88 27.69 10.77
C PHE A 59 32.25 26.77 11.81
N LEU A 60 31.46 25.77 11.41
CA LEU A 60 30.81 24.81 12.31
C LEU A 60 31.78 23.94 13.12
N GLU A 61 33.07 23.93 12.79
CA GLU A 61 34.11 23.25 13.57
C GLU A 61 34.67 24.06 14.72
N ARG A 62 34.39 25.36 14.73
CA ARG A 62 34.85 26.28 15.75
C ARG A 62 33.82 26.32 16.87
N ASP A 63 34.24 26.79 18.03
CA ASP A 63 33.30 27.20 19.09
C ASP A 63 32.59 28.48 18.63
N LEU A 64 31.37 28.31 18.12
CA LEU A 64 30.52 29.41 17.64
C LEU A 64 29.52 29.84 18.70
N GLN A 65 29.14 31.12 18.66
CA GLN A 65 27.92 31.56 19.33
C GLN A 65 26.70 30.80 18.76
N PRO A 66 25.69 30.45 19.58
CA PRO A 66 24.51 29.70 19.13
C PRO A 66 23.79 30.32 17.93
N SER A 67 23.70 31.65 17.89
CA SER A 67 23.12 32.41 16.77
C SER A 67 23.90 32.24 15.46
N CYS A 68 25.24 32.23 15.54
CA CYS A 68 26.14 32.02 14.41
C CYS A 68 26.06 30.58 13.91
N GLN A 69 26.01 29.61 14.82
CA GLN A 69 25.81 28.20 14.48
C GLN A 69 24.47 27.97 13.75
N LEU A 70 23.38 28.56 14.26
CA LEU A 70 22.07 28.46 13.62
C LEU A 70 22.06 29.09 12.22
N ALA A 71 22.62 30.30 12.08
CA ALA A 71 22.73 30.97 10.78
C ALA A 71 23.54 30.14 9.77
N CYS A 72 24.63 29.49 10.22
CA CYS A 72 25.41 28.56 9.41
C CYS A 72 24.57 27.37 8.94
N LEU A 73 23.84 26.72 9.84
CA LEU A 73 22.98 25.57 9.51
C LEU A 73 21.85 25.97 8.55
N GLU A 74 21.22 27.12 8.74
CA GLU A 74 20.22 27.65 7.82
C GLU A 74 20.76 27.86 6.41
N THR A 75 21.98 28.40 6.30
CA THR A 75 22.65 28.56 5.01
C THR A 75 22.94 27.20 4.37
N ILE A 76 23.42 26.21 5.13
CA ILE A 76 23.60 24.84 4.63
C ILE A 76 22.27 24.23 4.17
N ARG A 77 21.18 24.43 4.91
CA ARG A 77 19.85 23.93 4.53
C ARG A 77 19.39 24.55 3.21
N ILE A 78 19.61 25.85 3.01
CA ILE A 78 19.25 26.54 1.77
C ILE A 78 20.07 26.00 0.60
N LEU A 79 21.40 25.90 0.76
CA LEU A 79 22.29 25.39 -0.29
C LEU A 79 21.97 23.93 -0.64
N SER A 80 21.77 23.07 0.37
CA SER A 80 21.50 21.63 0.18
C SER A 80 20.18 21.28 -0.55
N ARG A 81 19.32 22.27 -0.83
CA ARG A 81 18.12 22.07 -1.68
C ARG A 81 18.49 21.82 -3.14
N ASP A 82 19.64 22.34 -3.58
CA ASP A 82 20.10 22.23 -4.95
C ASP A 82 21.18 21.15 -5.11
N LYS A 83 20.99 20.28 -6.11
CA LYS A 83 21.91 19.18 -6.40
C LYS A 83 23.29 19.68 -6.85
N GLY A 84 23.37 20.84 -7.51
CA GLY A 84 24.63 21.41 -8.00
C GLY A 84 25.60 21.82 -6.88
N SER A 85 25.07 22.19 -5.71
CA SER A 85 25.85 22.71 -4.59
C SER A 85 26.12 21.70 -3.47
N LEU A 86 25.69 20.44 -3.63
CA LEU A 86 25.83 19.38 -2.60
C LEU A 86 27.25 18.86 -2.38
N SER A 87 28.19 19.18 -3.28
CA SER A 87 29.54 18.60 -3.25
C SER A 87 30.35 18.85 -1.96
N PRO A 88 30.30 20.04 -1.30
CA PRO A 88 30.99 20.25 -0.02
C PRO A 88 30.39 19.41 1.10
N PHE A 89 29.07 19.24 1.04
CA PHE A 89 28.28 18.70 2.12
C PHE A 89 28.29 17.15 2.08
N SER A 90 28.45 16.52 0.91
CA SER A 90 28.44 15.05 0.78
C SER A 90 29.73 14.34 1.25
N SER A 91 30.45 14.92 2.22
CA SER A 91 31.69 14.35 2.77
C SER A 91 31.46 13.74 4.16
N ARG A 92 32.29 12.75 4.54
CA ARG A 92 32.20 12.10 5.86
C ARG A 92 32.26 13.13 7.01
N ARG A 93 33.17 14.09 6.87
CA ARG A 93 33.37 15.22 7.78
C ARG A 93 32.11 16.05 7.97
N ALA A 94 31.46 16.46 6.87
CA ALA A 94 30.26 17.28 6.94
C ALA A 94 29.10 16.54 7.61
N LEU A 95 28.87 15.26 7.28
CA LEU A 95 27.82 14.46 7.93
C LEU A 95 28.09 14.22 9.41
N GLN A 96 29.36 14.05 9.82
CA GLN A 96 29.72 13.96 11.24
C GLN A 96 29.40 15.25 12.01
N LEU A 97 29.77 16.42 11.47
CA LEU A 97 29.48 17.71 12.08
C LEU A 97 27.98 17.98 12.22
N LEU A 98 27.21 17.67 11.17
CA LEU A 98 25.76 17.79 11.20
C LEU A 98 25.13 16.76 12.14
N GLY A 99 25.64 15.53 12.18
CA GLY A 99 25.19 14.50 13.11
C GLY A 99 25.41 14.89 14.58
N ARG A 100 26.55 15.52 14.90
CA ARG A 100 26.83 16.10 16.22
C ARG A 100 25.89 17.26 16.54
N SER A 101 25.71 18.19 15.59
CA SER A 101 24.79 19.33 15.75
C SER A 101 23.33 18.88 15.92
N ALA A 102 22.96 17.75 15.30
CA ALA A 102 21.66 17.12 15.46
C ALA A 102 21.55 16.21 16.70
N GLY A 103 22.64 15.98 17.45
CA GLY A 103 22.67 15.11 18.63
C GLY A 103 22.41 13.63 18.33
N ILE A 104 22.78 13.13 17.15
CA ILE A 104 22.56 11.73 16.72
C ILE A 104 23.84 11.01 16.24
N ALA A 105 24.99 11.67 16.28
CA ALA A 105 26.26 11.03 15.97
C ALA A 105 26.64 10.03 17.07
N GLN A 106 27.14 8.86 16.68
CA GLN A 106 27.77 7.92 17.60
C GLN A 106 29.12 8.49 18.05
N GLU A 107 29.37 8.53 19.35
CA GLU A 107 30.65 8.97 19.91
C GLU A 107 31.63 7.79 20.02
N GLU A 108 32.92 8.09 19.95
CA GLU A 108 33.96 7.12 20.33
C GLU A 108 33.90 6.92 21.86
N GLU A 109 33.92 5.66 22.31
CA GLU A 109 33.84 5.29 23.74
C GLU A 109 34.88 6.08 24.57
N GLY A 110 34.41 6.89 25.52
CA GLY A 110 35.27 7.63 26.47
C GLY A 110 35.24 9.17 26.36
N GLY A 111 34.40 9.74 25.49
CA GLY A 111 34.16 11.20 25.43
C GLY A 111 33.36 11.76 26.63
N PRO A 112 33.47 13.06 26.94
CA PRO A 112 32.57 13.72 27.88
C PRO A 112 31.13 13.63 27.36
N SER A 113 30.16 13.43 28.26
CA SER A 113 28.73 13.41 27.89
C SER A 113 28.39 14.72 27.14
N PRO A 114 27.92 14.66 25.89
CA PRO A 114 27.68 15.87 25.12
C PRO A 114 26.57 16.69 25.77
N GLU A 115 26.80 18.00 25.87
CA GLU A 115 25.70 18.93 26.14
C GLU A 115 24.69 18.81 25.00
N ILE A 116 23.42 18.58 25.34
CA ILE A 116 22.35 18.50 24.35
C ILE A 116 22.29 19.85 23.63
N PRO A 117 22.45 19.90 22.30
CA PRO A 117 22.39 21.16 21.57
C PRO A 117 21.01 21.82 21.72
N ASP A 118 20.95 23.13 21.47
CA ASP A 118 19.67 23.85 21.44
C ASP A 118 18.70 23.19 20.45
N VAL A 119 17.41 23.16 20.80
CA VAL A 119 16.34 22.59 19.98
C VAL A 119 16.34 23.18 18.57
N ASP A 120 16.57 24.49 18.43
CA ASP A 120 16.59 25.16 17.12
C ASP A 120 17.77 24.66 16.25
N VAL A 121 18.93 24.46 16.86
CA VAL A 121 20.13 23.90 16.21
C VAL A 121 19.88 22.47 15.75
N ILE A 122 19.26 21.64 16.61
CA ILE A 122 18.92 20.25 16.29
C ILE A 122 17.99 20.19 15.09
N VAL A 123 16.90 20.96 15.12
CA VAL A 123 15.91 20.98 14.04
C VAL A 123 16.55 21.37 12.72
N GLU A 124 17.39 22.41 12.73
CA GLU A 124 18.03 22.90 11.51
C GLU A 124 19.07 21.91 10.97
N ALA A 125 19.85 21.26 11.84
CA ALA A 125 20.78 20.20 11.46
C ALA A 125 20.06 18.98 10.87
N LEU A 126 18.92 18.57 11.43
CA LEU A 126 18.10 17.48 10.89
C LEU A 126 17.52 17.81 9.52
N LYS A 127 17.06 19.05 9.30
CA LYS A 127 16.60 19.52 7.99
C LYS A 127 17.73 19.46 6.95
N CYS A 128 18.94 19.88 7.33
CA CYS A 128 20.13 19.73 6.50
C CYS A 128 20.32 18.26 6.12
N LEU A 129 20.46 17.36 7.11
CA LEU A 129 20.68 15.93 6.88
C LEU A 129 19.59 15.30 5.99
N CYS A 130 18.32 15.65 6.17
CA CYS A 130 17.23 15.20 5.31
C CYS A 130 17.47 15.58 3.84
N ASN A 131 17.84 16.83 3.57
CA ASN A 131 18.14 17.28 2.20
C ASN A 131 19.31 16.52 1.60
N MET A 132 20.37 16.27 2.37
CA MET A 132 21.56 15.56 1.87
C MET A 132 21.26 14.11 1.53
N VAL A 133 20.63 13.39 2.46
CA VAL A 133 20.28 11.97 2.28
C VAL A 133 19.30 11.82 1.12
N PHE A 134 18.34 12.74 0.98
CA PHE A 134 17.39 12.72 -0.14
C PHE A 134 18.08 12.95 -1.50
N ASN A 135 19.04 13.87 -1.58
CA ASN A 135 19.61 14.29 -2.86
C ASN A 135 20.95 13.64 -3.24
N SER A 136 21.67 12.99 -2.31
CA SER A 136 23.04 12.48 -2.53
C SER A 136 23.19 11.01 -2.10
N ALA A 137 23.51 10.14 -3.06
CA ALA A 137 23.80 8.73 -2.80
C ALA A 137 25.03 8.53 -1.89
N THR A 138 26.06 9.37 -2.05
CA THR A 138 27.25 9.35 -1.18
C THR A 138 26.89 9.73 0.26
N ALA A 139 25.97 10.67 0.47
CA ALA A 139 25.47 10.99 1.81
C ALA A 139 24.66 9.84 2.42
N GLN A 140 23.92 9.07 1.61
CA GLN A 140 23.21 7.87 2.07
C GLN A 140 24.19 6.78 2.55
N GLU A 141 25.25 6.52 1.78
CA GLU A 141 26.35 5.60 2.15
C GLU A 141 27.01 6.00 3.46
N LEU A 142 27.48 7.25 3.54
CA LEU A 142 28.16 7.77 4.71
C LEU A 142 27.25 7.84 5.94
N GLY A 143 25.97 8.17 5.76
CA GLY A 143 24.99 8.18 6.86
C GLY A 143 24.79 6.78 7.47
N ALA A 144 24.85 5.73 6.65
CA ALA A 144 24.83 4.34 7.11
C ALA A 144 26.12 3.98 7.86
N GLU A 145 27.30 4.29 7.29
CA GLU A 145 28.59 4.01 7.91
C GLU A 145 28.79 4.72 9.27
N LEU A 146 28.23 5.93 9.41
CA LEU A 146 28.30 6.72 10.64
C LEU A 146 27.27 6.27 11.70
N GLY A 147 26.41 5.31 11.39
CA GLY A 147 25.43 4.79 12.34
C GLY A 147 24.37 5.81 12.76
N LEU A 148 24.00 6.77 11.89
CA LEU A 148 23.01 7.81 12.22
C LEU A 148 21.67 7.21 12.64
N ILE A 149 21.31 6.05 12.09
CA ILE A 149 20.08 5.33 12.44
C ILE A 149 20.06 4.88 13.91
N VAL A 150 21.22 4.56 14.49
CA VAL A 150 21.33 4.16 15.89
C VAL A 150 21.04 5.35 16.81
N GLY A 151 21.63 6.52 16.51
CA GLY A 151 21.35 7.74 17.27
C GLY A 151 19.88 8.18 17.17
N LEU A 152 19.29 8.08 15.98
CA LEU A 152 17.86 8.31 15.77
C LEU A 152 16.99 7.33 16.58
N ALA A 153 17.36 6.04 16.60
CA ALA A 153 16.63 5.02 17.36
C ALA A 153 16.72 5.25 18.87
N GLU A 154 17.88 5.62 19.41
CA GLU A 154 18.01 5.95 20.83
C GLU A 154 17.14 7.15 21.21
N ARG A 155 17.12 8.21 20.39
CA ARG A 155 16.24 9.35 20.65
C ARG A 155 14.75 8.99 20.50
N MET A 156 14.39 8.11 19.57
CA MET A 156 13.01 7.62 19.44
C MET A 156 12.52 6.86 20.69
N LYS A 157 13.40 6.20 21.45
CA LYS A 157 13.02 5.57 22.74
C LYS A 157 12.53 6.59 23.77
N GLN A 158 12.94 7.86 23.64
CA GLN A 158 12.54 8.97 24.49
C GLN A 158 11.24 9.64 24.01
N CYS A 159 10.38 8.93 23.25
CA CYS A 159 9.16 9.49 22.63
C CYS A 159 8.15 10.08 23.64
N ARG A 160 8.23 9.70 24.91
CA ARG A 160 7.36 10.23 25.98
C ARG A 160 7.98 11.41 26.75
N GLU A 161 9.24 11.75 26.50
CA GLU A 161 9.94 12.82 27.22
C GLU A 161 9.55 14.22 26.69
N PRO A 162 9.23 15.19 27.56
CA PRO A 162 8.72 16.49 27.15
C PRO A 162 9.78 17.41 26.54
N GLN A 163 11.07 17.06 26.62
CA GLN A 163 12.18 17.90 26.15
C GLN A 163 12.23 18.04 24.62
N TRP A 164 11.64 17.11 23.88
CA TRP A 164 11.68 17.09 22.42
C TRP A 164 10.45 17.74 21.80
N SER A 165 10.64 18.83 21.05
CA SER A 165 9.57 19.53 20.32
C SER A 165 8.98 18.66 19.20
N HIS A 166 7.82 19.07 18.67
CA HIS A 166 7.21 18.42 17.51
C HIS A 166 8.16 18.38 16.30
N GLU A 167 8.87 19.48 16.03
CA GLU A 167 9.76 19.58 14.87
C GLU A 167 10.93 18.60 14.96
N VAL A 168 11.57 18.48 16.12
CA VAL A 168 12.67 17.50 16.33
C VAL A 168 12.16 16.09 16.02
N ARG A 169 11.05 15.70 16.65
CA ARG A 169 10.46 14.36 16.48
C ARG A 169 10.06 14.11 15.02
N PHE A 170 9.47 15.10 14.35
CA PHE A 170 9.07 14.97 12.96
C PHE A 170 10.27 14.80 12.02
N PHE A 171 11.32 15.60 12.19
CA PHE A 171 12.50 15.50 11.33
C PHE A 171 13.36 14.27 11.63
N ASP A 172 13.34 13.75 12.86
CA ASP A 172 13.91 12.43 13.19
C ASP A 172 13.22 11.31 12.41
N LEU A 173 11.88 11.30 12.44
CA LEU A 173 11.09 10.33 11.71
C LEU A 173 11.29 10.50 10.20
N ARG A 174 11.33 11.74 9.70
CA ARG A 174 11.58 12.00 8.28
C ARG A 174 12.96 11.51 7.84
N LEU A 175 14.01 11.75 8.62
CA LEU A 175 15.35 11.26 8.32
C LEU A 175 15.41 9.72 8.37
N THR A 176 14.77 9.12 9.38
CA THR A 176 14.62 7.67 9.51
C THR A 176 13.89 7.07 8.29
N PHE A 177 12.81 7.70 7.83
CA PHE A 177 12.09 7.29 6.63
C PHE A 177 12.99 7.34 5.40
N LEU A 178 13.74 8.43 5.20
CA LEU A 178 14.64 8.57 4.06
C LEU A 178 15.74 7.51 4.06
N LEU A 179 16.41 7.31 5.20
CA LEU A 179 17.46 6.31 5.33
C LEU A 179 16.91 4.90 5.06
N THR A 180 15.78 4.53 5.66
CA THR A 180 15.19 3.19 5.47
C THR A 180 14.57 2.97 4.09
N ALA A 181 14.10 4.03 3.42
CA ALA A 181 13.58 3.95 2.06
C ALA A 181 14.69 3.78 1.02
N LEU A 182 15.82 4.47 1.22
CA LEU A 182 16.91 4.55 0.24
C LEU A 182 18.01 3.50 0.46
N ARG A 183 18.12 2.93 1.66
CA ARG A 183 19.19 1.99 2.05
C ARG A 183 18.64 0.70 2.66
N VAL A 184 18.89 -0.42 1.96
CA VAL A 184 18.41 -1.75 2.36
C VAL A 184 19.13 -2.27 3.60
N ASP A 185 20.42 -1.99 3.74
CA ASP A 185 21.24 -2.31 4.91
C ASP A 185 20.74 -1.57 6.16
N VAL A 186 20.52 -0.26 6.08
CA VAL A 186 19.97 0.52 7.20
C VAL A 186 18.56 0.07 7.57
N ARG A 187 17.73 -0.25 6.58
CA ARG A 187 16.40 -0.83 6.80
C ARG A 187 16.46 -2.16 7.55
N THR A 188 17.40 -3.02 7.18
CA THR A 188 17.60 -4.33 7.82
C THR A 188 18.10 -4.16 9.25
N GLN A 189 19.06 -3.26 9.46
CA GLN A 189 19.58 -2.89 10.77
C GLN A 189 18.47 -2.38 11.70
N LEU A 190 17.64 -1.43 11.24
CA LEU A 190 16.52 -0.93 12.03
C LEU A 190 15.53 -2.05 12.35
N ALA A 191 15.17 -2.88 11.36
CA ALA A 191 14.19 -3.94 11.54
C ALA A 191 14.65 -5.01 12.55
N GLN A 192 15.90 -5.47 12.44
CA GLN A 192 16.39 -6.65 13.15
C GLN A 192 17.21 -6.29 14.40
N GLU A 193 18.24 -5.46 14.25
CA GLU A 193 19.18 -5.16 15.35
C GLU A 193 18.56 -4.19 16.37
N LEU A 194 17.86 -3.16 15.88
CA LEU A 194 17.29 -2.11 16.72
C LEU A 194 15.83 -2.37 17.13
N ARG A 195 15.31 -3.57 16.86
CA ARG A 195 13.91 -3.97 17.14
C ARG A 195 12.89 -2.94 16.65
N GLY A 196 13.09 -2.44 15.43
CA GLY A 196 12.41 -1.25 14.90
C GLY A 196 10.88 -1.35 14.90
N VAL A 197 10.30 -2.54 14.74
CA VAL A 197 8.84 -2.72 14.80
C VAL A 197 8.28 -2.36 16.18
N SER A 198 8.89 -2.86 17.26
CA SER A 198 8.49 -2.54 18.64
C SER A 198 8.72 -1.06 18.94
N LEU A 199 9.90 -0.54 18.59
CA LEU A 199 10.27 0.85 18.82
C LEU A 199 9.28 1.84 18.15
N LEU A 200 8.92 1.56 16.90
CA LEU A 200 8.01 2.41 16.13
C LEU A 200 6.55 2.21 16.57
N ALA A 201 6.16 1.02 17.03
CA ALA A 201 4.85 0.80 17.63
C ALA A 201 4.71 1.63 18.92
N ASP A 202 5.72 1.63 19.79
CA ASP A 202 5.75 2.44 21.02
C ASP A 202 5.70 3.94 20.70
N ALA A 203 6.43 4.38 19.67
CA ALA A 203 6.40 5.76 19.20
C ALA A 203 5.02 6.16 18.63
N LEU A 204 4.35 5.24 17.92
CA LEU A 204 3.01 5.46 17.38
C LEU A 204 1.98 5.52 18.52
N GLU A 205 2.07 4.62 19.48
CA GLU A 205 1.25 4.59 20.68
C GLU A 205 1.37 5.92 21.45
N ALA A 206 2.59 6.38 21.69
CA ALA A 206 2.86 7.65 22.36
C ALA A 206 2.34 8.86 21.56
N THR A 207 2.49 8.84 20.24
CA THR A 207 2.00 9.92 19.35
C THR A 207 0.48 10.04 19.36
N LEU A 208 -0.22 8.91 19.47
CA LEU A 208 -1.68 8.83 19.50
C LEU A 208 -2.25 8.96 20.92
N GLY A 209 -1.41 8.91 21.95
CA GLY A 209 -1.81 8.99 23.36
C GLY A 209 -2.69 7.82 23.79
N LEU A 210 -2.37 6.60 23.36
CA LEU A 210 -3.20 5.42 23.62
C LEU A 210 -3.01 4.87 25.03
N VAL A 211 -4.07 4.21 25.51
CA VAL A 211 -4.10 3.40 26.73
C VAL A 211 -4.67 2.03 26.37
N TRP A 212 -4.25 1.00 27.12
CA TRP A 212 -4.61 -0.41 26.90
C TRP A 212 -5.55 -0.94 28.00
N PRO A 213 -6.89 -0.92 27.79
CA PRO A 213 -7.84 -1.58 28.70
C PRO A 213 -7.72 -3.11 28.71
N ASP A 214 -7.32 -3.70 27.58
CA ASP A 214 -7.15 -5.15 27.40
C ASP A 214 -6.01 -5.42 26.40
N THR A 215 -5.58 -6.68 26.29
CA THR A 215 -4.40 -7.14 25.53
C THR A 215 -4.40 -6.67 24.06
N HIS A 216 -5.58 -6.58 23.45
CA HIS A 216 -5.74 -6.18 22.05
C HIS A 216 -6.75 -5.04 21.88
N GLU A 217 -7.06 -4.32 22.97
CA GLU A 217 -7.98 -3.18 22.96
C GLU A 217 -7.22 -1.92 23.33
N VAL A 218 -7.38 -0.89 22.50
CA VAL A 218 -6.74 0.41 22.66
C VAL A 218 -7.79 1.50 22.58
N MET A 219 -7.62 2.52 23.40
CA MET A 219 -8.48 3.71 23.40
C MET A 219 -7.67 4.96 23.68
N ARG A 220 -8.22 6.13 23.32
CA ARG A 220 -7.70 7.43 23.76
C ARG A 220 -8.39 7.83 25.08
N PRO A 221 -7.64 8.34 26.06
CA PRO A 221 -8.21 8.80 27.32
C PRO A 221 -9.15 9.99 27.09
N GLY A 222 -10.23 10.07 27.86
CA GLY A 222 -11.18 11.19 27.81
C GLY A 222 -12.33 11.05 26.82
N VAL A 223 -12.46 9.90 26.14
CA VAL A 223 -13.67 9.56 25.38
C VAL A 223 -14.65 8.86 26.33
N ALA A 224 -15.75 9.52 26.69
CA ALA A 224 -16.84 8.86 27.41
C ALA A 224 -17.55 7.85 26.50
N GLU A 225 -18.13 6.80 27.06
CA GLU A 225 -18.91 5.81 26.29
C GLU A 225 -20.01 6.53 25.48
N GLY A 226 -19.88 6.50 24.15
CA GLY A 226 -20.85 7.08 23.21
C GLY A 226 -20.52 8.46 22.63
N GLU A 227 -19.39 9.08 22.99
CA GLU A 227 -18.93 10.32 22.33
C GLU A 227 -18.10 10.05 21.07
N GLU A 228 -18.33 10.85 20.02
CA GLU A 228 -17.52 10.78 18.80
C GLU A 228 -16.05 11.12 19.10
N LEU A 229 -15.15 10.24 18.66
CA LEU A 229 -13.70 10.44 18.79
C LEU A 229 -13.30 11.77 18.12
N GLN A 230 -12.73 12.67 18.91
CA GLN A 230 -12.20 13.91 18.37
C GLN A 230 -11.12 13.62 17.31
N PRO A 231 -11.10 14.37 16.20
CA PRO A 231 -10.07 14.24 15.18
C PRO A 231 -8.67 14.40 15.77
N LEU A 232 -7.72 13.67 15.22
CA LEU A 232 -6.31 13.82 15.56
C LEU A 232 -5.83 15.22 15.16
N GLY A 233 -5.04 15.84 16.03
CA GLY A 233 -4.39 17.10 15.74
C GLY A 233 -3.42 16.97 14.55
N ARG A 234 -3.13 18.11 13.92
CA ARG A 234 -2.29 18.16 12.72
C ARG A 234 -0.89 17.58 12.98
N GLN A 235 -0.26 17.98 14.09
CA GLN A 235 1.09 17.57 14.42
C GLN A 235 1.17 16.06 14.75
N GLU A 236 0.17 15.54 15.45
CA GLU A 236 0.01 14.11 15.75
C GLU A 236 -0.11 13.31 14.45
N THR A 237 -0.98 13.77 13.54
CA THR A 237 -1.22 13.12 12.25
C THR A 237 0.04 13.08 11.40
N GLU A 238 0.78 14.20 11.31
CA GLU A 238 2.04 14.29 10.56
C GLU A 238 3.09 13.30 11.10
N ARG A 239 3.29 13.23 12.42
CA ARG A 239 4.20 12.27 13.05
C ARG A 239 3.75 10.82 12.84
N ALA A 240 2.46 10.54 13.05
CA ALA A 240 1.91 9.19 12.89
C ALA A 240 2.08 8.69 11.46
N MET A 241 1.85 9.53 10.44
CA MET A 241 2.07 9.17 9.04
C MET A 241 3.55 8.89 8.73
N GLU A 242 4.50 9.64 9.29
CA GLU A 242 5.92 9.31 9.15
C GLU A 242 6.24 7.95 9.78
N ILE A 243 5.74 7.66 10.98
CA ILE A 243 5.94 6.37 11.65
C ILE A 243 5.36 5.23 10.81
N LEU A 244 4.15 5.37 10.28
CA LEU A 244 3.51 4.37 9.41
C LEU A 244 4.34 4.10 8.14
N LYS A 245 4.94 5.12 7.54
CA LYS A 245 5.81 4.96 6.36
C LYS A 245 7.11 4.22 6.70
N ILE A 246 7.73 4.50 7.85
CA ILE A 246 8.93 3.78 8.30
C ILE A 246 8.57 2.33 8.60
N LEU A 247 7.47 2.09 9.32
CA LEU A 247 6.94 0.76 9.59
C LEU A 247 6.68 -0.02 8.30
N PHE A 248 6.09 0.63 7.28
CA PHE A 248 5.88 0.02 5.97
C PHE A 248 7.21 -0.42 5.33
N ASN A 249 8.25 0.43 5.38
CA ASN A 249 9.57 0.07 4.87
C ASN A 249 10.12 -1.18 5.58
N VAL A 250 10.16 -1.17 6.92
CA VAL A 250 10.80 -2.27 7.68
C VAL A 250 9.98 -3.58 7.67
N THR A 251 8.70 -3.53 7.33
CA THR A 251 7.80 -4.72 7.30
C THR A 251 7.51 -5.27 5.90
N PHE A 252 8.09 -4.68 4.84
CA PHE A 252 7.71 -4.93 3.43
C PHE A 252 7.65 -6.42 3.01
N ASP A 253 8.46 -7.30 3.60
CA ASP A 253 8.50 -8.75 3.26
C ASP A 253 8.00 -9.69 4.38
N THR A 254 7.23 -9.18 5.35
CA THR A 254 6.88 -9.95 6.57
C THR A 254 5.61 -10.80 6.44
N ASN A 255 4.67 -10.43 5.56
CA ASN A 255 3.40 -11.14 5.36
C ASN A 255 3.53 -12.60 4.87
N HIS A 256 4.63 -12.93 4.17
CA HIS A 256 4.92 -14.27 3.65
C HIS A 256 5.84 -15.09 4.58
N ARG A 257 6.29 -14.52 5.69
CA ARG A 257 7.18 -15.19 6.64
C ARG A 257 6.37 -15.92 7.70
N LYS A 258 6.86 -17.09 8.10
CA LYS A 258 6.40 -17.73 9.34
C LYS A 258 7.03 -16.95 10.48
N VAL A 259 6.19 -16.35 11.29
CA VAL A 259 6.56 -15.67 12.53
C VAL A 259 6.39 -16.61 13.70
N ASP A 260 7.25 -16.49 14.71
CA ASP A 260 7.06 -17.19 15.97
C ASP A 260 6.00 -16.50 16.85
N GLU A 261 5.75 -17.04 18.04
CA GLU A 261 4.73 -16.50 18.96
C GLU A 261 5.10 -15.12 19.51
N GLU A 262 6.40 -14.83 19.71
CA GLU A 262 6.88 -13.54 20.23
C GLU A 262 6.73 -12.45 19.16
N GLU A 263 7.18 -12.71 17.94
CA GLU A 263 6.98 -11.84 16.79
C GLU A 263 5.49 -11.63 16.50
N ALA A 264 4.68 -12.71 16.54
CA ALA A 264 3.24 -12.58 16.35
C ALA A 264 2.57 -11.71 17.42
N ALA A 265 3.04 -11.75 18.68
CA ALA A 265 2.54 -10.86 19.72
C ALA A 265 2.85 -9.38 19.41
N ILE A 266 4.07 -9.09 18.93
CA ILE A 266 4.47 -7.74 18.49
C ILE A 266 3.59 -7.26 17.33
N TYR A 267 3.35 -8.11 16.33
CA TYR A 267 2.50 -7.75 15.19
C TYR A 267 1.02 -7.59 15.55
N ARG A 268 0.50 -8.38 16.50
CA ARG A 268 -0.86 -8.18 17.03
C ARG A 268 -0.98 -6.89 17.83
N HIS A 269 0.01 -6.57 18.64
CA HIS A 269 0.08 -5.29 19.35
C HIS A 269 0.06 -4.13 18.35
N LEU A 270 0.92 -4.14 17.34
CA LEU A 270 0.90 -3.15 16.26
C LEU A 270 -0.46 -3.13 15.53
N GLY A 271 -1.03 -4.30 15.21
CA GLY A 271 -2.31 -4.41 14.54
C GLY A 271 -3.47 -3.80 15.34
N ALA A 272 -3.45 -3.87 16.68
CA ALA A 272 -4.43 -3.19 17.52
C ALA A 272 -4.31 -1.66 17.43
N ILE A 273 -3.08 -1.12 17.40
CA ILE A 273 -2.84 0.31 17.16
C ILE A 273 -3.34 0.72 15.77
N LEU A 274 -3.04 -0.06 14.73
CA LEU A 274 -3.49 0.23 13.36
C LEU A 274 -5.00 0.16 13.21
N ARG A 275 -5.67 -0.75 13.93
CA ARG A 275 -7.13 -0.77 14.01
C ARG A 275 -7.66 0.56 14.57
N HIS A 276 -7.02 1.12 15.60
CA HIS A 276 -7.39 2.44 16.12
C HIS A 276 -7.12 3.56 15.11
N CYS A 277 -6.00 3.52 14.38
CA CYS A 277 -5.71 4.47 13.30
C CYS A 277 -6.81 4.45 12.24
N LEU A 278 -7.26 3.27 11.83
CA LEU A 278 -8.32 3.09 10.83
C LEU A 278 -9.67 3.66 11.30
N MET A 279 -9.97 3.54 12.59
CA MET A 279 -11.21 4.06 13.19
C MET A 279 -11.12 5.55 13.57
N SER A 280 -9.94 6.15 13.48
CA SER A 280 -9.72 7.57 13.81
C SER A 280 -9.83 8.46 12.57
N THR A 281 -10.19 9.72 12.78
CA THR A 281 -10.18 10.77 11.76
C THR A 281 -9.07 11.77 12.04
N ALA A 282 -8.57 12.43 11.00
CA ALA A 282 -7.62 13.53 11.09
C ALA A 282 -8.30 14.87 10.79
N ASP A 283 -7.59 15.96 11.00
CA ASP A 283 -8.02 17.31 10.61
C ASP A 283 -8.19 17.42 9.08
N GLY A 284 -9.43 17.22 8.61
CA GLY A 284 -9.83 17.27 7.20
C GLY A 284 -9.97 15.89 6.54
N GLU A 285 -10.81 15.83 5.50
CA GLU A 285 -11.09 14.59 4.76
C GLU A 285 -9.86 14.07 4.00
N ASP A 286 -9.11 14.96 3.35
CA ASP A 286 -7.93 14.58 2.55
C ASP A 286 -6.84 13.93 3.41
N ARG A 287 -6.55 14.51 4.58
CA ARG A 287 -5.58 13.94 5.52
C ARG A 287 -6.08 12.65 6.16
N THR A 288 -7.37 12.56 6.44
CA THR A 288 -7.97 11.32 6.96
C THR A 288 -7.77 10.19 5.95
N GLU A 289 -7.99 10.48 4.67
CA GLU A 289 -7.80 9.50 3.61
C GLU A 289 -6.34 9.12 3.37
N GLU A 290 -5.40 10.07 3.46
CA GLU A 290 -3.96 9.80 3.42
C GLU A 290 -3.52 8.93 4.61
N PHE A 291 -3.98 9.27 5.81
CA PHE A 291 -3.70 8.52 7.04
C PHE A 291 -4.24 7.08 6.98
N HIS A 292 -5.48 6.90 6.52
CA HIS A 292 -6.07 5.57 6.27
C HIS A 292 -5.30 4.81 5.19
N SER A 293 -4.81 5.49 4.15
CA SER A 293 -4.00 4.87 3.09
C SER A 293 -2.71 4.24 3.66
N HIS A 294 -1.97 4.99 4.46
CA HIS A 294 -0.76 4.48 5.12
C HIS A 294 -1.06 3.35 6.11
N THR A 295 -2.16 3.47 6.85
CA THR A 295 -2.62 2.43 7.78
C THR A 295 -2.95 1.13 7.05
N CYS A 296 -3.72 1.18 5.95
CA CYS A 296 -4.07 0.02 5.13
C CYS A 296 -2.84 -0.65 4.49
N ASN A 297 -1.91 0.15 3.97
CA ASN A 297 -0.67 -0.37 3.39
C ASN A 297 0.13 -1.17 4.42
N LEU A 298 0.23 -0.66 5.66
CA LEU A 298 0.94 -1.36 6.72
C LEU A 298 0.19 -2.60 7.23
N LEU A 299 -1.13 -2.55 7.35
CA LEU A 299 -1.94 -3.73 7.66
C LEU A 299 -1.72 -4.86 6.64
N GLY A 300 -1.56 -4.53 5.36
CA GLY A 300 -1.25 -5.50 4.30
C GLY A 300 0.13 -6.17 4.41
N ASN A 301 1.05 -5.59 5.19
CA ASN A 301 2.36 -6.17 5.44
C ASN A 301 2.38 -7.11 6.66
N LEU A 302 1.39 -7.03 7.55
CA LEU A 302 1.37 -7.87 8.75
C LEU A 302 1.27 -9.37 8.39
N PRO A 303 1.86 -10.26 9.20
CA PRO A 303 1.65 -11.69 9.05
C PRO A 303 0.17 -12.04 9.10
N LEU A 304 -0.24 -12.84 8.12
CA LEU A 304 -1.61 -13.28 7.91
C LEU A 304 -2.35 -13.73 9.20
N PRO A 305 -1.78 -14.57 10.08
CA PRO A 305 -2.45 -14.99 11.31
C PRO A 305 -2.72 -13.86 12.33
N CYS A 306 -2.01 -12.73 12.23
CA CYS A 306 -2.13 -11.60 13.15
C CYS A 306 -3.26 -10.63 12.75
N LEU A 307 -3.93 -10.87 11.62
CA LEU A 307 -5.09 -10.09 11.18
C LEU A 307 -6.35 -10.41 12.00
N ASP A 308 -6.30 -11.43 12.88
CA ASP A 308 -7.33 -11.75 13.87
C ASP A 308 -7.69 -10.54 14.75
N VAL A 309 -6.71 -9.69 15.04
CA VAL A 309 -6.86 -8.44 15.79
C VAL A 309 -7.91 -7.48 15.23
N LEU A 310 -8.26 -7.57 13.95
CA LEU A 310 -9.31 -6.76 13.34
C LEU A 310 -10.72 -7.14 13.81
N ILE A 311 -10.91 -8.37 14.32
CA ILE A 311 -12.21 -8.91 14.76
C ILE A 311 -12.23 -9.37 16.23
N LEU A 312 -11.08 -9.35 16.92
CA LEU A 312 -10.95 -9.67 18.35
C LEU A 312 -11.66 -8.72 19.34
N PRO A 313 -11.88 -7.41 19.06
CA PRO A 313 -12.54 -6.52 20.01
C PRO A 313 -13.91 -7.02 20.45
N LYS A 314 -14.26 -6.76 21.70
CA LYS A 314 -15.60 -7.07 22.22
C LYS A 314 -16.66 -6.29 21.47
N VAL A 315 -17.82 -6.91 21.29
CA VAL A 315 -19.00 -6.26 20.71
C VAL A 315 -19.54 -5.28 21.75
N GLN A 316 -19.54 -4.00 21.43
CA GLN A 316 -20.04 -2.93 22.28
C GLN A 316 -21.35 -2.36 21.72
N GLN A 317 -22.06 -1.55 22.52
CA GLN A 317 -23.27 -0.90 22.07
C GLN A 317 -22.96 0.09 20.93
N GLY A 318 -23.56 -0.13 19.75
CA GLY A 318 -23.29 0.66 18.54
C GLY A 318 -22.27 0.03 17.58
N SER A 319 -21.59 -1.04 18.00
CA SER A 319 -20.74 -1.85 17.11
C SER A 319 -21.58 -2.60 16.07
N ILE A 320 -20.99 -2.82 14.90
CA ILE A 320 -21.52 -3.74 13.91
C ILE A 320 -21.13 -5.16 14.33
N GLU A 321 -22.11 -5.91 14.84
CA GLU A 321 -21.96 -7.32 15.19
C GLU A 321 -22.29 -8.20 13.97
N TYR A 322 -21.45 -9.21 13.72
CA TYR A 322 -21.78 -10.29 12.81
C TYR A 322 -21.25 -11.62 13.34
N MET A 323 -22.11 -12.62 13.49
CA MET A 323 -21.76 -13.94 14.05
C MET A 323 -21.07 -13.87 15.44
N GLY A 324 -21.49 -12.92 16.30
CA GLY A 324 -20.92 -12.75 17.63
C GLY A 324 -19.53 -12.10 17.67
N VAL A 325 -19.01 -11.59 16.56
CA VAL A 325 -17.75 -10.82 16.51
C VAL A 325 -17.98 -9.38 16.06
N ASN A 326 -17.10 -8.48 16.50
CA ASN A 326 -17.07 -7.10 16.04
C ASN A 326 -16.48 -7.04 14.62
N VAL A 327 -17.19 -6.42 13.68
CA VAL A 327 -16.72 -6.23 12.29
C VAL A 327 -16.61 -4.76 11.88
N ASP A 328 -16.48 -3.85 12.85
CA ASP A 328 -16.37 -2.40 12.61
C ASP A 328 -15.16 -2.07 11.72
N ALA A 329 -13.99 -2.62 12.06
CA ALA A 329 -12.76 -2.41 11.30
C ALA A 329 -12.85 -2.96 9.88
N VAL A 330 -13.41 -4.17 9.71
CA VAL A 330 -13.63 -4.79 8.39
C VAL A 330 -14.60 -3.96 7.56
N ASN A 331 -15.68 -3.46 8.16
CA ASN A 331 -16.64 -2.61 7.50
C ASN A 331 -16.04 -1.24 7.11
N MET A 332 -15.15 -0.68 7.94
CA MET A 332 -14.42 0.54 7.59
C MET A 332 -13.48 0.32 6.39
N LEU A 333 -12.72 -0.78 6.36
CA LEU A 333 -11.91 -1.16 5.20
C LEU A 333 -12.75 -1.32 3.93
N LEU A 334 -13.93 -1.95 4.04
CA LEU A 334 -14.85 -2.10 2.91
C LEU A 334 -15.35 -0.75 2.40
N LYS A 335 -15.75 0.17 3.29
CA LYS A 335 -16.17 1.53 2.93
C LYS A 335 -15.04 2.32 2.27
N LEU A 336 -13.81 2.20 2.78
CA LEU A 336 -12.64 2.83 2.18
C LEU A 336 -12.41 2.30 0.76
N MET A 337 -12.44 0.98 0.58
CA MET A 337 -12.29 0.34 -0.73
C MET A 337 -13.37 0.80 -1.71
N GLU A 338 -14.63 0.85 -1.29
CA GLU A 338 -15.74 1.35 -2.11
C GLU A 338 -15.57 2.83 -2.49
N LYS A 339 -15.17 3.68 -1.55
CA LYS A 339 -14.88 5.10 -1.82
C LYS A 339 -13.76 5.28 -2.86
N ARG A 340 -12.69 4.48 -2.78
CA ARG A 340 -11.60 4.51 -3.77
C ARG A 340 -12.06 4.02 -5.14
N LEU A 341 -12.89 2.99 -5.16
CA LEU A 341 -13.49 2.46 -6.38
C LEU A 341 -14.35 3.50 -7.10
N ASP A 342 -15.15 4.27 -6.35
CA ASP A 342 -16.02 5.31 -6.89
C ASP A 342 -15.25 6.51 -7.47
N ARG A 343 -14.07 6.80 -6.94
CA ARG A 343 -13.21 7.88 -7.46
C ARG A 343 -12.54 7.52 -8.78
N GLY A 344 -12.26 6.24 -9.04
CA GLY A 344 -11.69 5.76 -10.32
C GLY A 344 -10.24 6.18 -10.61
N ASN A 345 -9.61 7.00 -9.78
CA ASN A 345 -8.28 7.55 -10.03
C ASN A 345 -7.17 6.66 -9.47
N LYS A 346 -6.17 6.36 -10.30
CA LYS A 346 -4.96 5.58 -9.93
C LYS A 346 -5.29 4.28 -9.17
N LEU A 347 -6.27 3.52 -9.66
CA LEU A 347 -6.79 2.32 -8.98
C LEU A 347 -5.68 1.34 -8.56
N LYS A 348 -4.61 1.21 -9.34
CA LYS A 348 -3.46 0.37 -9.00
C LYS A 348 -2.85 0.76 -7.64
N GLU A 349 -2.60 2.06 -7.43
CA GLU A 349 -1.95 2.56 -6.21
C GLU A 349 -2.94 2.66 -5.04
N THR A 350 -4.21 2.99 -5.31
CA THR A 350 -5.18 3.35 -4.27
C THR A 350 -6.10 2.20 -3.85
N LEU A 351 -6.45 1.30 -4.76
CA LEU A 351 -7.44 0.22 -4.52
C LEU A 351 -6.77 -1.08 -4.09
N LEU A 352 -5.67 -1.46 -4.75
CA LEU A 352 -5.02 -2.76 -4.54
C LEU A 352 -4.66 -3.07 -3.08
N PRO A 353 -4.12 -2.13 -2.28
CA PRO A 353 -3.79 -2.43 -0.88
C PRO A 353 -5.02 -2.84 -0.07
N SER A 354 -6.15 -2.14 -0.25
CA SER A 354 -7.40 -2.43 0.46
C SER A 354 -8.03 -3.74 -0.03
N LEU A 355 -8.03 -3.99 -1.35
CA LEU A 355 -8.54 -5.24 -1.92
C LEU A 355 -7.72 -6.45 -1.46
N ASN A 356 -6.40 -6.38 -1.51
CA ASN A 356 -5.52 -7.48 -1.07
C ASN A 356 -5.71 -7.77 0.42
N LEU A 357 -5.74 -6.74 1.26
CA LEU A 357 -5.96 -6.89 2.71
C LEU A 357 -7.31 -7.57 3.01
N LEU A 358 -8.39 -7.12 2.36
CA LEU A 358 -9.72 -7.74 2.52
C LEU A 358 -9.75 -9.17 1.98
N THR A 359 -9.04 -9.46 0.89
CA THR A 359 -8.93 -10.80 0.29
C THR A 359 -8.25 -11.77 1.25
N GLU A 360 -7.07 -11.40 1.76
CA GLU A 360 -6.29 -12.27 2.63
C GLU A 360 -6.96 -12.44 4.00
N SER A 361 -7.53 -11.36 4.56
CA SER A 361 -8.35 -11.46 5.78
C SER A 361 -9.56 -12.39 5.60
N ALA A 362 -10.22 -12.36 4.43
CA ALA A 362 -11.31 -13.27 4.11
C ALA A 362 -10.86 -14.72 3.87
N ARG A 363 -9.62 -14.95 3.44
CA ARG A 363 -9.06 -16.30 3.28
C ARG A 363 -8.92 -16.99 4.64
N ILE A 364 -8.48 -16.24 5.65
CA ILE A 364 -8.13 -16.76 6.97
C ILE A 364 -9.32 -16.74 7.94
N HIS A 365 -10.06 -15.63 8.01
CA HIS A 365 -11.14 -15.45 8.97
C HIS A 365 -12.49 -15.71 8.33
N ARG A 366 -13.18 -16.75 8.82
CA ARG A 366 -14.50 -17.17 8.30
C ARG A 366 -15.56 -16.08 8.49
N GLU A 367 -15.54 -15.41 9.64
CA GLU A 367 -16.45 -14.36 10.04
C GLU A 367 -16.31 -13.15 9.10
N THR A 368 -15.07 -12.70 8.84
CA THR A 368 -14.74 -11.67 7.84
C THR A 368 -15.25 -12.07 6.45
N ARG A 369 -14.97 -13.29 6.00
CA ARG A 369 -15.42 -13.77 4.68
C ARG A 369 -16.93 -13.74 4.53
N LYS A 370 -17.66 -14.27 5.52
CA LYS A 370 -19.13 -14.31 5.49
C LYS A 370 -19.75 -12.91 5.55
N PHE A 371 -19.18 -12.02 6.36
CA PHE A 371 -19.60 -10.62 6.41
C PHE A 371 -19.39 -9.91 5.06
N LEU A 372 -18.18 -10.01 4.50
CA LEU A 372 -17.85 -9.42 3.19
C LEU A 372 -18.68 -10.03 2.06
N ARG A 373 -18.89 -11.35 2.09
CA ARG A 373 -19.78 -12.05 1.16
C ARG A 373 -21.18 -11.47 1.20
N MET A 374 -21.77 -11.29 2.38
CA MET A 374 -23.10 -10.70 2.54
C MET A 374 -23.20 -9.28 1.99
N LYS A 375 -22.16 -8.44 2.19
CA LYS A 375 -22.14 -7.05 1.71
C LYS A 375 -21.85 -6.91 0.22
N VAL A 376 -20.85 -7.64 -0.28
CA VAL A 376 -20.33 -7.51 -1.66
C VAL A 376 -21.17 -8.31 -2.64
N LEU A 377 -21.52 -9.54 -2.27
CA LEU A 377 -22.26 -10.47 -3.10
C LEU A 377 -23.52 -10.91 -2.32
N PRO A 378 -24.58 -10.11 -2.22
CA PRO A 378 -25.82 -10.58 -1.63
C PRO A 378 -26.45 -11.73 -2.47
N PRO A 379 -27.36 -12.54 -1.91
CA PRO A 379 -28.13 -13.53 -2.68
C PRO A 379 -28.74 -12.91 -3.94
N LEU A 380 -28.65 -13.62 -5.07
CA LEU A 380 -29.00 -13.07 -6.38
C LEU A 380 -30.50 -12.88 -6.51
N ARG A 381 -30.97 -11.64 -6.69
CA ARG A 381 -32.36 -11.37 -7.09
C ARG A 381 -32.47 -10.91 -8.54
N ASP A 382 -31.51 -10.10 -8.96
CA ASP A 382 -31.41 -9.65 -10.35
C ASP A 382 -30.61 -10.66 -11.19
N VAL A 383 -31.34 -11.36 -12.06
CA VAL A 383 -30.82 -12.33 -13.05
C VAL A 383 -31.03 -11.87 -14.49
N LYS A 384 -31.59 -10.67 -14.71
CA LYS A 384 -31.92 -10.14 -16.05
C LYS A 384 -30.79 -9.29 -16.62
N ASN A 385 -30.15 -8.50 -15.76
CA ASN A 385 -29.02 -7.66 -16.17
C ASN A 385 -27.71 -8.44 -16.13
N ARG A 386 -26.75 -8.03 -16.96
CA ARG A 386 -25.40 -8.60 -16.92
C ARG A 386 -24.70 -8.27 -15.59
N PRO A 387 -23.86 -9.17 -15.05
CA PRO A 387 -23.17 -8.97 -13.77
C PRO A 387 -22.36 -7.67 -13.66
N GLU A 388 -21.76 -7.16 -14.75
CA GLU A 388 -20.98 -5.92 -14.78
C GLU A 388 -21.82 -4.62 -14.87
N VAL A 389 -23.13 -4.74 -15.11
CA VAL A 389 -24.06 -3.62 -15.30
C VAL A 389 -24.77 -3.31 -13.98
N GLY A 390 -24.71 -2.04 -13.56
CA GLY A 390 -25.33 -1.53 -12.34
C GLY A 390 -24.35 -0.75 -11.45
N HIS A 391 -24.86 -0.32 -10.30
CA HIS A 391 -24.14 0.52 -9.32
C HIS A 391 -23.84 -0.20 -8.00
N SER A 392 -24.19 -1.48 -7.85
CA SER A 392 -23.82 -2.23 -6.65
C SER A 392 -22.31 -2.51 -6.62
N LEU A 393 -21.76 -2.77 -5.43
CA LEU A 393 -20.35 -3.10 -5.27
C LEU A 393 -19.94 -4.34 -6.10
N ARG A 394 -20.82 -5.36 -6.17
CA ARG A 394 -20.66 -6.50 -7.10
C ARG A 394 -20.42 -6.02 -8.52
N ASN A 395 -21.31 -5.17 -9.05
CA ASN A 395 -21.24 -4.75 -10.45
C ASN A 395 -19.94 -3.98 -10.74
N LYS A 396 -19.56 -3.07 -9.83
CA LYS A 396 -18.32 -2.30 -9.95
C LYS A 396 -17.09 -3.22 -9.97
N LEU A 397 -17.02 -4.21 -9.07
CA LEU A 397 -15.90 -5.17 -9.00
C LEU A 397 -15.86 -6.13 -10.21
N VAL A 398 -17.01 -6.62 -10.67
CA VAL A 398 -17.07 -7.48 -11.86
C VAL A 398 -16.58 -6.73 -13.10
N ARG A 399 -16.89 -5.45 -13.22
CA ARG A 399 -16.37 -4.60 -14.30
C ARG A 399 -14.84 -4.46 -14.28
N LEU A 400 -14.22 -4.52 -13.09
CA LEU A 400 -12.77 -4.50 -12.97
C LEU A 400 -12.10 -5.79 -13.46
N MET A 401 -12.82 -6.93 -13.48
CA MET A 401 -12.25 -8.22 -13.95
C MET A 401 -11.84 -8.20 -15.42
N THR A 402 -12.37 -7.25 -16.20
CA THR A 402 -12.02 -7.00 -17.59
C THR A 402 -11.23 -5.70 -17.78
N HIS A 403 -10.64 -5.16 -16.71
CA HIS A 403 -9.82 -3.96 -16.78
C HIS A 403 -8.51 -4.20 -17.58
N ILE A 404 -7.95 -3.13 -18.15
CA ILE A 404 -6.74 -3.20 -19.00
C ILE A 404 -5.51 -3.56 -18.15
N ASP A 405 -5.41 -2.97 -16.95
CA ASP A 405 -4.35 -3.29 -15.98
C ASP A 405 -4.53 -4.70 -15.42
N THR A 406 -3.49 -5.53 -15.57
CA THR A 406 -3.49 -6.94 -15.16
C THR A 406 -3.54 -7.12 -13.65
N ASP A 407 -2.93 -6.21 -12.89
CA ASP A 407 -2.87 -6.33 -11.44
C ASP A 407 -4.25 -6.02 -10.84
N VAL A 408 -4.89 -4.95 -11.34
CA VAL A 408 -6.26 -4.57 -10.93
C VAL A 408 -7.26 -5.67 -11.25
N LYS A 409 -7.24 -6.21 -12.47
CA LYS A 409 -8.22 -7.24 -12.87
C LYS A 409 -8.02 -8.56 -12.13
N ASN A 410 -6.77 -8.97 -11.91
CA ASN A 410 -6.45 -10.20 -11.20
C ASN A 410 -6.84 -10.09 -9.73
N CYS A 411 -6.54 -8.96 -9.08
CA CYS A 411 -6.88 -8.70 -7.68
C CYS A 411 -8.40 -8.65 -7.45
N ALA A 412 -9.15 -7.95 -8.32
CA ALA A 412 -10.61 -7.91 -8.23
C ALA A 412 -11.24 -9.30 -8.42
N ALA A 413 -10.75 -10.07 -9.39
CA ALA A 413 -11.22 -11.43 -9.62
C ALA A 413 -10.88 -12.35 -8.44
N GLU A 414 -9.68 -12.22 -7.87
CA GLU A 414 -9.25 -13.00 -6.72
C GLU A 414 -10.12 -12.75 -5.48
N PHE A 415 -10.39 -11.49 -5.18
CA PHE A 415 -11.25 -11.11 -4.07
C PHE A 415 -12.63 -11.79 -4.18
N LEU A 416 -13.28 -11.67 -5.34
CA LEU A 416 -14.59 -12.28 -5.59
C LEU A 416 -14.53 -13.82 -5.54
N PHE A 417 -13.44 -14.42 -5.99
CA PHE A 417 -13.24 -15.87 -5.96
C PHE A 417 -13.11 -16.39 -4.52
N VAL A 418 -12.35 -15.71 -3.66
CA VAL A 418 -12.23 -16.03 -2.23
C VAL A 418 -13.58 -15.89 -1.52
N LEU A 419 -14.37 -14.84 -1.81
CA LEU A 419 -15.73 -14.70 -1.27
C LEU A 419 -16.69 -15.81 -1.73
N CYS A 420 -16.41 -16.44 -2.86
CA CYS A 420 -17.13 -17.61 -3.37
C CYS A 420 -16.62 -18.94 -2.77
N LYS A 421 -15.76 -18.90 -1.75
CA LYS A 421 -15.04 -20.04 -1.17
C LYS A 421 -14.21 -20.80 -2.21
N GLU A 422 -13.65 -20.07 -3.17
CA GLU A 422 -12.84 -20.63 -4.27
C GLU A 422 -13.57 -21.69 -5.11
N SER A 423 -14.92 -21.62 -5.14
CA SER A 423 -15.75 -22.51 -5.94
C SER A 423 -16.00 -21.92 -7.33
N VAL A 424 -15.58 -22.64 -8.38
CA VAL A 424 -15.78 -22.23 -9.78
C VAL A 424 -17.26 -22.01 -10.09
N SER A 425 -18.13 -22.94 -9.69
CA SER A 425 -19.58 -22.85 -9.96
C SER A 425 -20.21 -21.63 -9.28
N ARG A 426 -19.89 -21.36 -8.01
CA ARG A 426 -20.40 -20.17 -7.31
C ARG A 426 -19.83 -18.90 -7.91
N PHE A 427 -18.55 -18.90 -8.28
CA PHE A 427 -17.91 -17.75 -8.91
C PHE A 427 -18.59 -17.37 -10.23
N ILE A 428 -18.78 -18.34 -11.13
CA ILE A 428 -19.50 -18.14 -12.41
C ILE A 428 -20.92 -17.63 -12.18
N LYS A 429 -21.63 -18.16 -11.17
CA LYS A 429 -22.98 -17.69 -10.82
C LYS A 429 -23.02 -16.17 -10.54
N TYR A 430 -22.02 -15.62 -9.85
CA TYR A 430 -22.02 -14.21 -9.47
C TYR A 430 -21.38 -13.26 -10.49
N THR A 431 -20.44 -13.76 -11.30
CA THR A 431 -19.65 -12.90 -12.21
C THR A 431 -19.99 -13.11 -13.68
N GLY A 432 -20.63 -14.22 -14.05
CA GLY A 432 -20.71 -14.70 -15.44
C GLY A 432 -19.38 -15.29 -15.91
N TYR A 433 -19.45 -16.33 -16.75
CA TYR A 433 -18.26 -17.02 -17.23
C TYR A 433 -17.38 -16.13 -18.11
N GLY A 434 -17.97 -15.22 -18.91
CA GLY A 434 -17.20 -14.30 -19.75
C GLY A 434 -16.21 -13.44 -18.95
N ASN A 435 -16.65 -12.90 -17.81
CA ASN A 435 -15.79 -12.12 -16.91
C ASN A 435 -14.82 -13.03 -16.13
N ALA A 436 -15.28 -14.21 -15.69
CA ALA A 436 -14.48 -15.17 -14.91
C ALA A 436 -13.37 -15.87 -15.70
N ALA A 437 -13.53 -16.02 -17.02
CA ALA A 437 -12.67 -16.84 -17.86
C ALA A 437 -11.18 -16.48 -17.74
N GLY A 438 -10.85 -15.19 -17.58
CA GLY A 438 -9.47 -14.74 -17.41
C GLY A 438 -8.78 -15.34 -16.18
N LEU A 439 -9.45 -15.29 -15.01
CA LEU A 439 -8.92 -15.88 -13.78
C LEU A 439 -8.89 -17.41 -13.86
N LEU A 440 -9.97 -18.01 -14.36
CA LEU A 440 -10.07 -19.47 -14.48
C LEU A 440 -8.99 -20.04 -15.41
N ALA A 441 -8.69 -19.37 -16.53
CA ALA A 441 -7.63 -19.77 -17.42
C ALA A 441 -6.24 -19.62 -16.77
N ALA A 442 -5.99 -18.50 -16.08
CA ALA A 442 -4.72 -18.26 -15.38
C ALA A 442 -4.43 -19.31 -14.29
N ARG A 443 -5.48 -19.79 -13.61
CA ARG A 443 -5.37 -20.82 -12.56
C ARG A 443 -5.50 -22.27 -13.05
N GLY A 444 -5.74 -22.51 -14.35
CA GLY A 444 -5.98 -23.85 -14.86
C GLY A 444 -7.28 -24.47 -14.30
N LEU A 445 -8.31 -23.66 -14.07
CA LEU A 445 -9.61 -24.09 -13.52
C LEU A 445 -10.69 -24.22 -14.59
N MET A 446 -10.32 -24.19 -15.87
CA MET A 446 -11.28 -24.24 -17.00
C MET A 446 -12.00 -25.58 -17.12
N ARG A 447 -11.47 -26.64 -16.49
CA ARG A 447 -12.12 -27.96 -16.40
C ARG A 447 -13.23 -28.05 -15.34
N GLY A 448 -13.43 -27.00 -14.53
CA GLY A 448 -14.46 -26.97 -13.49
C GLY A 448 -14.17 -27.89 -12.29
N GLY A 449 -12.99 -28.50 -12.19
CA GLY A 449 -12.67 -29.47 -11.15
C GLY A 449 -11.28 -29.30 -10.54
N ARG A 450 -11.25 -28.90 -9.26
CA ARG A 450 -10.33 -29.36 -8.21
C ARG A 450 -10.90 -29.00 -6.84
N ASP A 451 -10.47 -29.75 -5.82
CA ASP A 451 -11.00 -29.79 -4.45
C ASP A 451 -11.44 -28.41 -3.89
N PRO A 452 -12.55 -28.37 -3.13
CA PRO A 452 -12.84 -27.22 -2.28
C PRO A 452 -11.60 -26.96 -1.42
N GLY A 453 -11.16 -25.70 -1.32
CA GLY A 453 -10.16 -25.32 -0.32
C GLY A 453 -10.63 -25.66 1.11
N HIS A 454 -9.96 -25.14 2.14
CA HIS A 454 -10.27 -25.38 3.56
C HIS A 454 -11.63 -24.78 4.05
N TYR A 455 -12.67 -24.82 3.23
CA TYR A 455 -13.94 -24.12 3.41
C TYR A 455 -15.10 -25.08 3.68
N SER A 456 -15.95 -24.78 4.68
CA SER A 456 -17.16 -25.58 4.96
C SER A 456 -18.27 -25.37 3.91
N GLU A 457 -19.12 -26.38 3.69
CA GLU A 457 -20.13 -26.41 2.62
C GLU A 457 -21.48 -25.73 2.96
N ASP A 458 -21.65 -25.20 4.17
CA ASP A 458 -22.98 -25.08 4.80
C ASP A 458 -23.91 -23.92 4.36
N GLU A 459 -23.76 -23.32 3.17
CA GLU A 459 -24.66 -22.22 2.76
C GLU A 459 -25.20 -22.37 1.34
N ASP A 460 -26.46 -22.78 1.23
CA ASP A 460 -27.26 -22.56 0.02
C ASP A 460 -27.52 -21.06 -0.13
N SER A 461 -27.13 -20.53 -1.29
CA SER A 461 -27.24 -19.11 -1.64
C SER A 461 -28.16 -18.89 -2.84
N GLU A 462 -28.88 -19.94 -3.26
CA GLU A 462 -29.88 -19.87 -4.31
C GLU A 462 -31.17 -19.26 -3.73
N THR A 463 -31.59 -18.13 -4.30
CA THR A 463 -32.90 -17.53 -4.05
C THR A 463 -33.95 -18.27 -4.88
N GLU A 464 -35.22 -18.17 -4.49
CA GLU A 464 -36.36 -18.64 -5.29
C GLU A 464 -36.27 -18.12 -6.74
N GLU A 465 -36.02 -16.81 -6.90
CA GLU A 465 -35.88 -16.13 -8.19
C GLU A 465 -34.75 -16.73 -9.05
N TYR A 466 -33.62 -17.08 -8.44
CA TYR A 466 -32.50 -17.69 -9.14
C TYR A 466 -32.80 -19.14 -9.53
N ARG A 467 -33.45 -19.93 -8.66
CA ARG A 467 -33.80 -21.33 -8.95
C ARG A 467 -34.75 -21.43 -10.15
N GLU A 468 -35.74 -20.54 -10.23
CA GLU A 468 -36.68 -20.46 -11.35
C GLU A 468 -35.98 -20.04 -12.66
N ALA A 469 -35.04 -19.10 -12.58
CA ALA A 469 -34.34 -18.57 -13.74
C ALA A 469 -33.18 -19.45 -14.22
N LYS A 470 -32.59 -20.28 -13.36
CA LYS A 470 -31.38 -21.08 -13.60
C LYS A 470 -31.37 -21.83 -14.94
N PRO A 471 -32.47 -22.47 -15.41
CA PRO A 471 -32.50 -23.15 -16.70
C PRO A 471 -32.32 -22.22 -17.91
N HIS A 472 -32.68 -20.94 -17.76
CA HIS A 472 -32.71 -19.94 -18.82
C HIS A 472 -31.52 -18.96 -18.76
N ILE A 473 -30.63 -19.11 -17.77
CA ILE A 473 -29.45 -18.25 -17.64
C ILE A 473 -28.36 -18.74 -18.60
N ASN A 474 -27.91 -17.87 -19.50
CA ASN A 474 -26.74 -18.13 -20.31
C ASN A 474 -25.48 -18.05 -19.42
N PRO A 475 -24.69 -19.14 -19.28
CA PRO A 475 -23.51 -19.14 -18.41
C PRO A 475 -22.44 -18.13 -18.79
N VAL A 476 -22.32 -17.80 -20.08
CA VAL A 476 -21.33 -16.84 -20.61
C VAL A 476 -21.68 -15.42 -20.17
N THR A 477 -22.92 -15.01 -20.37
CA THR A 477 -23.37 -13.63 -20.11
C THR A 477 -23.88 -13.45 -18.68
N GLY A 478 -24.16 -14.52 -17.95
CA GLY A 478 -24.63 -14.51 -16.56
C GLY A 478 -26.02 -13.93 -16.37
N ARG A 479 -26.84 -13.88 -17.44
CA ARG A 479 -28.21 -13.36 -17.44
C ARG A 479 -29.17 -14.30 -18.13
N VAL A 480 -30.45 -14.15 -17.82
CA VAL A 480 -31.55 -14.74 -18.60
C VAL A 480 -31.59 -14.05 -19.96
N GLU A 481 -31.51 -14.82 -21.03
CA GLU A 481 -31.69 -14.33 -22.40
C GLU A 481 -33.05 -14.74 -22.92
N GLU A 482 -33.69 -13.86 -23.68
CA GLU A 482 -34.91 -14.23 -24.41
C GLU A 482 -34.55 -15.29 -25.44
N GLU A 483 -35.44 -16.27 -25.62
CA GLU A 483 -35.28 -17.28 -26.66
C GLU A 483 -35.19 -16.57 -28.01
N GLN A 484 -34.01 -16.62 -28.64
CA GLN A 484 -33.84 -16.06 -29.97
C GLN A 484 -34.58 -16.94 -30.97
N PRO A 485 -35.30 -16.34 -31.94
CA PRO A 485 -35.93 -17.11 -33.00
C PRO A 485 -34.86 -17.91 -33.74
N ASN A 486 -35.19 -19.15 -34.12
CA ASN A 486 -34.21 -20.00 -34.78
C ASN A 486 -33.82 -19.36 -36.12
N PRO A 487 -32.53 -19.04 -36.35
CA PRO A 487 -32.10 -18.39 -37.58
C PRO A 487 -32.41 -19.19 -38.86
N MET A 488 -32.66 -20.49 -38.71
CA MET A 488 -32.99 -21.43 -39.79
C MET A 488 -34.51 -21.65 -39.94
N GLU A 489 -35.33 -20.96 -39.15
CA GLU A 489 -36.79 -21.03 -39.21
C GLU A 489 -37.29 -20.39 -40.52
N GLY A 490 -38.08 -21.13 -41.29
CA GLY A 490 -38.56 -20.70 -42.61
C GLY A 490 -37.60 -20.96 -43.78
N MET A 491 -36.40 -21.51 -43.55
CA MET A 491 -35.49 -21.96 -44.61
C MET A 491 -35.83 -23.37 -45.09
N THR A 492 -35.73 -23.61 -46.40
CA THR A 492 -35.80 -24.98 -46.96
C THR A 492 -34.54 -25.78 -46.61
N GLU A 493 -34.60 -27.11 -46.60
CA GLU A 493 -33.43 -27.96 -46.31
C GLU A 493 -32.23 -27.64 -47.23
N GLU A 494 -32.48 -27.37 -48.51
CA GLU A 494 -31.44 -26.97 -49.47
C GLU A 494 -30.78 -25.62 -49.09
N GLN A 495 -31.56 -24.66 -48.57
CA GLN A 495 -31.02 -23.39 -48.06
C GLN A 495 -30.21 -23.58 -46.78
N LYS A 496 -30.63 -24.49 -45.91
CA LYS A 496 -29.88 -24.83 -44.70
C LYS A 496 -28.53 -25.45 -45.03
N GLU A 497 -28.50 -26.39 -45.98
CA GLU A 497 -27.26 -27.00 -46.47
C GLU A 497 -26.33 -25.96 -47.10
N HIS A 498 -26.88 -25.04 -47.90
CA HIS A 498 -26.09 -23.98 -48.52
C HIS A 498 -25.46 -23.03 -47.49
N GLU A 499 -26.20 -22.61 -46.47
CA GLU A 499 -25.66 -21.74 -45.40
C GLU A 499 -24.66 -22.50 -44.51
N ALA A 500 -24.89 -23.79 -44.25
CA ALA A 500 -23.92 -24.64 -43.55
C ALA A 500 -22.61 -24.76 -44.34
N MET A 501 -22.67 -24.99 -45.66
CA MET A 501 -21.48 -25.09 -46.51
C MET A 501 -20.72 -23.76 -46.57
N LYS A 502 -21.44 -22.64 -46.56
CA LYS A 502 -20.86 -21.30 -46.47
C LYS A 502 -20.13 -21.08 -45.13
N LEU A 503 -20.72 -21.51 -44.01
CA LEU A 503 -20.07 -21.48 -42.69
C LEU A 503 -18.80 -22.34 -42.66
N VAL A 504 -18.85 -23.56 -43.21
CA VAL A 504 -17.67 -24.45 -43.31
C VAL A 504 -16.56 -23.77 -44.13
N ASN A 505 -16.90 -23.17 -45.27
CA ASN A 505 -15.93 -22.44 -46.09
C ASN A 505 -15.34 -21.22 -45.36
N MET A 506 -16.13 -20.54 -44.53
CA MET A 506 -15.64 -19.45 -43.68
C MET A 506 -14.69 -19.97 -42.60
N PHE A 507 -15.02 -21.06 -41.90
CA PHE A 507 -14.15 -21.69 -40.90
C PHE A 507 -12.83 -22.18 -41.51
N ASP A 508 -12.88 -22.87 -42.66
CA ASP A 508 -11.68 -23.32 -43.39
C ASP A 508 -10.79 -22.13 -43.78
N LYS A 509 -11.39 -21.04 -44.29
CA LYS A 509 -10.66 -19.83 -44.64
C LYS A 509 -9.98 -19.19 -43.41
N LEU A 510 -10.70 -19.07 -42.29
CA LEU A 510 -10.15 -18.51 -41.04
C LEU A 510 -9.04 -19.39 -40.46
N SER A 511 -9.19 -20.72 -40.53
CA SER A 511 -8.18 -21.67 -40.06
C SER A 511 -6.92 -21.63 -40.93
N ARG A 512 -7.06 -21.57 -42.26
CA ARG A 512 -5.92 -21.50 -43.20
C ARG A 512 -5.11 -20.22 -43.07
N VAL A 513 -5.78 -19.10 -42.76
CA VAL A 513 -5.14 -17.81 -42.51
C VAL A 513 -4.60 -17.71 -41.06
N GLN A 514 -4.71 -18.79 -40.27
CA GLN A 514 -4.30 -18.84 -38.86
C GLN A 514 -4.95 -17.78 -37.96
N VAL A 515 -6.16 -17.34 -38.32
CA VAL A 515 -6.96 -16.41 -37.51
C VAL A 515 -7.59 -17.15 -36.32
N ILE A 516 -7.94 -18.42 -36.50
CA ILE A 516 -8.49 -19.28 -35.45
C ILE A 516 -7.62 -20.53 -35.29
N GLN A 517 -7.43 -20.96 -34.03
CA GLN A 517 -6.66 -22.16 -33.70
C GLN A 517 -7.45 -23.04 -32.73
N PRO A 518 -7.68 -24.32 -33.06
CA PRO A 518 -8.32 -25.27 -32.15
C PRO A 518 -7.47 -25.53 -30.90
N MET A 519 -8.09 -25.40 -29.73
CA MET A 519 -7.47 -25.59 -28.41
C MET A 519 -8.27 -26.64 -27.63
N LYS A 520 -7.58 -27.44 -26.81
CA LYS A 520 -8.16 -28.37 -25.84
C LYS A 520 -7.77 -27.96 -24.42
N ILE A 521 -8.59 -28.35 -23.45
CA ILE A 521 -8.25 -28.19 -22.04
C ILE A 521 -7.45 -29.42 -21.58
N GLY A 522 -6.17 -29.20 -21.29
CA GLY A 522 -5.24 -30.21 -20.80
C GLY A 522 -5.65 -30.79 -19.44
N PRO A 523 -5.01 -31.89 -19.00
CA PRO A 523 -5.26 -32.49 -17.69
C PRO A 523 -4.91 -31.56 -16.52
N ASP A 524 -4.06 -30.57 -16.75
CA ASP A 524 -3.70 -29.48 -15.83
C ASP A 524 -4.72 -28.32 -15.83
N GLY A 525 -5.80 -28.46 -16.60
CA GLY A 525 -6.88 -27.49 -16.72
C GLY A 525 -6.53 -26.22 -17.50
N LYS A 526 -5.36 -26.18 -18.15
CA LYS A 526 -4.92 -25.09 -19.04
C LYS A 526 -5.29 -25.37 -20.50
N MET A 527 -5.35 -24.31 -21.30
CA MET A 527 -5.55 -24.43 -22.75
C MET A 527 -4.25 -24.86 -23.43
N THR A 528 -4.34 -25.90 -24.25
CA THR A 528 -3.22 -26.46 -25.04
C THR A 528 -3.67 -26.64 -26.49
N GLN A 529 -2.75 -26.53 -27.43
CA GLN A 529 -3.07 -26.75 -28.84
C GLN A 529 -3.55 -28.18 -29.07
N MET A 530 -4.57 -28.34 -29.91
CA MET A 530 -4.97 -29.65 -30.41
C MET A 530 -4.06 -30.10 -31.55
N GLU A 531 -3.57 -31.33 -31.44
CA GLU A 531 -2.78 -31.95 -32.52
C GLU A 531 -3.68 -32.36 -33.68
N SER A 532 -3.14 -32.38 -34.90
CA SER A 532 -3.90 -32.73 -36.10
C SER A 532 -4.48 -34.15 -36.06
N SER A 533 -3.82 -35.07 -35.36
CA SER A 533 -4.28 -36.44 -35.12
C SER A 533 -5.50 -36.49 -34.19
N GLU A 534 -5.59 -35.58 -33.21
CA GLU A 534 -6.69 -35.51 -32.25
C GLU A 534 -7.93 -34.87 -32.88
N MET A 535 -7.75 -33.88 -33.76
CA MET A 535 -8.83 -33.32 -34.57
C MET A 535 -9.49 -34.37 -35.47
N ALA A 536 -8.70 -35.29 -36.04
CA ALA A 536 -9.20 -36.39 -36.85
C ALA A 536 -9.95 -37.46 -36.04
N CYS A 537 -9.69 -37.56 -34.73
CA CYS A 537 -10.39 -38.50 -33.85
C CYS A 537 -11.77 -37.98 -33.43
N LEU A 538 -11.91 -36.66 -33.23
CA LEU A 538 -13.19 -36.03 -32.88
C LEU A 538 -14.16 -36.00 -34.06
N SER A 539 -13.68 -35.90 -35.30
CA SER A 539 -14.54 -35.98 -36.50
C SER A 539 -15.12 -37.38 -36.76
N GLN A 540 -14.59 -38.42 -36.10
CA GLN A 540 -15.12 -39.79 -36.17
C GLN A 540 -16.12 -40.11 -35.04
N GLN A 541 -16.19 -39.28 -33.99
CA GLN A 541 -17.18 -39.40 -32.92
C GLN A 541 -18.36 -38.45 -33.25
N GLY A 542 -19.52 -39.01 -33.59
CA GLY A 542 -20.75 -38.26 -33.84
C GLY A 542 -21.23 -37.44 -32.62
N PRO A 543 -22.33 -36.68 -32.74
CA PRO A 543 -22.71 -35.67 -31.76
C PRO A 543 -22.95 -36.27 -30.37
N PHE A 544 -22.43 -35.57 -29.36
CA PHE A 544 -22.57 -35.76 -27.92
C PHE A 544 -23.76 -36.64 -27.48
N THR A 545 -23.47 -37.86 -27.03
CA THR A 545 -24.33 -38.55 -26.07
C THR A 545 -24.27 -37.78 -24.75
N GLN A 546 -25.36 -37.13 -24.37
CA GLN A 546 -25.57 -36.68 -22.99
C GLN A 546 -25.49 -37.92 -22.08
N ASN A 547 -24.46 -37.99 -21.24
CA ASN A 547 -24.52 -38.86 -20.06
C ASN A 547 -25.54 -38.25 -19.09
N SER A 548 -26.82 -38.62 -19.24
CA SER A 548 -27.75 -38.59 -18.13
C SER A 548 -27.28 -39.61 -17.09
N SER A 549 -26.66 -39.14 -16.01
CA SER A 549 -26.59 -39.90 -14.77
C SER A 549 -27.96 -39.79 -14.09
N SER A 550 -28.89 -40.63 -14.52
CA SER A 550 -30.00 -41.04 -13.66
C SER A 550 -29.44 -42.09 -12.70
N GLU A 551 -29.04 -41.65 -11.51
CA GLU A 551 -29.03 -42.54 -10.35
C GLU A 551 -30.51 -42.72 -9.95
N ASP A 552 -31.15 -43.72 -10.57
CA ASP A 552 -32.33 -44.35 -10.01
C ASP A 552 -31.84 -45.18 -8.81
N GLU A 553 -32.10 -44.69 -7.61
CA GLU A 553 -32.10 -45.50 -6.39
C GLU A 553 -33.30 -46.45 -6.45
N GLU A 554 -33.05 -47.72 -6.76
CA GLU A 554 -33.94 -48.83 -6.39
C GLU A 554 -33.47 -49.41 -5.04
N ASP A 555 -34.39 -49.34 -4.07
CA ASP A 555 -34.53 -50.04 -2.78
C ASP A 555 -33.43 -49.94 -1.69
#